data_AF-A0A644ZYT0-F1
#
_entry.id   AF-A0A644ZYT0-F1
#
_cell.length_a   1.000
_cell.length_b   1.000
_cell.length_c   1.000
_cell.angle_alpha   90.00
_cell.angle_beta   90.00
_cell.angle_gamma   90.00
#
_symmetry.space_group_name_H-M   'P 1'
#
loop_
_entity.id
_entity.type
_entity.pdbx_description
1 polymer ?
#
loop_
_entity_poly.entity_id
_entity_poly.type
_entity_poly.pdbx_seq_one_letter_code
_entity_poly.pdbx_strand_id
1 'polypeptide(L)'
;MEDIKYLHEPIWQRRGIWDRSYSESRSPVVPTMLLELLSHQNFADMRYGLDPQFRFDVSRSIYKGMLKFLSVKYGEPYIVQPLPVKNFTLSSDENSVSLQWEESIDPLEPTANANKYIVYTRLDDRAFDNGVITERPEFITQIKPGVIYSFKVAAVNDGGESFPSEILSVYNAPDPKGKVLIINGFDRVSAPASYASKDSLFAGFTDQYDSGVPYLYDISFIGSQYEYRRNIPWMDDDSPGFGASYANYESVAIAGNSFDYPFVHGKIFASLGYSFVSTSRDGLITDRIDSYDYDIVDLILGKQLQTKRGRGHSEVKYRTFTPSLMEYINTYSSKGGNILVSGSNVATDLWDSHTTDTTTQHFATNVLKYVWRTNQASRTGEVKAAKNPFGFDLSLSFYNEPNPVVYSAESPDGVEPAGANSFTIFRYSDNNISAGIAYKGKYNSVVLGFPIETVKDNAKMKDLVESIIKFFKQ
;
A
#
# COMPACT_ATOMS: atom_id res chain seq x y z
N MET A 1 -11.90 -8.36 -22.89
CA MET A 1 -10.85 -7.93 -23.85
C MET A 1 -10.78 -6.41 -23.97
N GLU A 2 -11.90 -5.71 -24.09
CA GLU A 2 -11.91 -4.24 -24.18
C GLU A 2 -11.32 -3.56 -22.94
N ASP A 3 -11.74 -3.96 -21.73
CA ASP A 3 -11.15 -3.47 -20.48
C ASP A 3 -9.61 -3.61 -20.44
N ILE A 4 -9.09 -4.80 -20.76
CA ILE A 4 -7.65 -5.07 -20.76
C ILE A 4 -6.94 -4.13 -21.75
N LYS A 5 -7.52 -3.92 -22.93
CA LYS A 5 -6.96 -3.02 -23.93
C LYS A 5 -6.95 -1.58 -23.45
N TYR A 6 -8.02 -1.14 -22.81
CA TYR A 6 -8.16 0.23 -22.35
C TYR A 6 -7.29 0.53 -21.11
N LEU A 7 -7.30 -0.38 -20.13
CA LEU A 7 -6.67 -0.16 -18.83
C LEU A 7 -5.17 -0.51 -18.82
N HIS A 8 -4.74 -1.47 -19.65
CA HIS A 8 -3.41 -2.08 -19.52
C HIS A 8 -2.59 -2.11 -20.81
N GLU A 9 -3.17 -2.54 -21.94
CA GLU A 9 -2.38 -2.78 -23.16
C GLU A 9 -3.23 -2.62 -24.44
N PRO A 10 -3.24 -1.45 -25.11
CA PRO A 10 -4.10 -1.19 -26.27
C PRO A 10 -3.88 -2.16 -27.44
N ILE A 11 -2.64 -2.63 -27.58
CA ILE A 11 -2.26 -3.60 -28.60
C ILE A 11 -2.32 -5.04 -28.08
N TRP A 12 -3.13 -5.34 -27.05
CA TRP A 12 -3.27 -6.69 -26.50
C TRP A 12 -3.64 -7.68 -27.60
N GLN A 13 -2.67 -8.51 -27.96
CA GLN A 13 -2.80 -9.44 -29.08
C GLN A 13 -3.52 -10.70 -28.61
N ARG A 14 -4.59 -11.03 -29.32
CA ARG A 14 -5.20 -12.36 -29.24
C ARG A 14 -4.29 -13.35 -29.99
N ARG A 15 -3.55 -14.18 -29.25
CA ARG A 15 -2.80 -15.30 -29.84
C ARG A 15 -3.79 -16.40 -30.26
N GLY A 16 -3.41 -17.17 -31.28
CA GLY A 16 -4.29 -17.99 -32.11
C GLY A 16 -5.49 -18.61 -31.41
N ILE A 17 -6.68 -18.45 -32.00
CA ILE A 17 -7.86 -19.20 -31.61
C ILE A 17 -7.64 -20.62 -32.10
N TRP A 18 -7.34 -21.54 -31.18
CA TRP A 18 -7.44 -22.95 -31.49
C TRP A 18 -8.90 -23.33 -31.28
N ASP A 19 -9.70 -23.18 -32.35
CA ASP A 19 -11.06 -23.68 -32.40
C ASP A 19 -11.00 -25.20 -32.46
N ARG A 20 -10.80 -25.81 -31.28
CA ARG A 20 -10.81 -27.25 -31.09
C ARG A 20 -12.03 -27.62 -30.26
N SER A 21 -12.61 -28.77 -30.59
CA SER A 21 -13.69 -29.38 -29.82
C SER A 21 -13.15 -29.91 -28.49
N TYR A 22 -12.86 -29.03 -27.54
CA TYR A 22 -12.56 -29.41 -26.16
C TYR A 22 -13.82 -30.03 -25.54
N SER A 23 -13.68 -31.24 -25.01
CA SER A 23 -14.81 -31.99 -24.46
C SER A 23 -15.50 -31.24 -23.31
N GLU A 24 -14.70 -30.48 -22.57
CA GLU A 24 -14.99 -29.68 -21.39
C GLU A 24 -15.96 -28.54 -21.69
N SER A 25 -15.90 -27.94 -22.89
CA SER A 25 -16.82 -26.87 -23.31
C SER A 25 -17.96 -27.36 -24.20
N ARG A 26 -17.87 -28.57 -24.78
CA ARG A 26 -18.87 -29.11 -25.73
C ARG A 26 -19.94 -29.99 -25.09
N SER A 27 -19.62 -30.74 -24.05
CA SER A 27 -20.58 -31.63 -23.37
C SER A 27 -21.24 -31.09 -22.09
N PRO A 28 -21.11 -29.80 -21.69
CA PRO A 28 -21.64 -29.38 -20.41
C PRO A 28 -23.15 -29.16 -20.49
N VAL A 29 -23.85 -29.56 -19.42
CA VAL A 29 -25.28 -29.30 -19.22
C VAL A 29 -25.57 -27.88 -18.72
N VAL A 30 -24.51 -27.06 -18.53
CA VAL A 30 -24.56 -25.66 -18.13
C VAL A 30 -23.70 -24.79 -19.06
N PRO A 31 -23.98 -23.48 -19.20
CA PRO A 31 -23.12 -22.58 -19.97
C PRO A 31 -21.67 -22.66 -19.49
N THR A 32 -20.75 -22.96 -20.40
CA THR A 32 -19.33 -23.17 -20.09
C THR A 32 -18.45 -22.43 -21.10
N MET A 33 -17.34 -21.89 -20.61
CA MET A 33 -16.32 -21.22 -21.41
C MET A 33 -14.94 -21.66 -20.91
N LEU A 34 -14.04 -21.96 -21.83
CA LEU A 34 -12.61 -22.09 -21.55
C LEU A 34 -11.94 -20.77 -21.93
N LEU A 35 -11.19 -20.17 -20.99
CA LEU A 35 -10.49 -18.91 -21.18
C LEU A 35 -8.99 -19.11 -20.93
N GLU A 36 -8.20 -18.99 -22.00
CA GLU A 36 -6.75 -18.88 -21.93
C GLU A 36 -6.35 -17.43 -22.16
N LEU A 37 -5.94 -16.74 -21.09
CA LEU A 37 -5.62 -15.32 -21.15
C LEU A 37 -4.12 -15.03 -21.22
N LEU A 38 -3.33 -15.77 -20.44
CA LEU A 38 -1.89 -15.55 -20.25
C LEU A 38 -1.14 -16.87 -20.45
N SER A 39 0.10 -16.78 -20.93
CA SER A 39 1.02 -17.93 -20.91
C SER A 39 1.95 -17.79 -19.72
N HIS A 40 1.94 -18.77 -18.82
CA HIS A 40 2.79 -18.79 -17.62
C HIS A 40 4.29 -18.91 -17.93
N GLN A 41 4.65 -19.40 -19.12
CA GLN A 41 6.04 -19.41 -19.62
C GLN A 41 6.43 -18.10 -20.34
N ASN A 42 5.50 -17.16 -20.53
CA ASN A 42 5.76 -15.89 -21.19
C ASN A 42 6.03 -14.79 -20.16
N PHE A 43 7.28 -14.33 -20.10
CA PHE A 43 7.70 -13.25 -19.20
C PHE A 43 6.88 -11.95 -19.34
N ALA A 44 6.48 -11.57 -20.56
CA ALA A 44 5.69 -10.36 -20.74
C ALA A 44 4.27 -10.51 -20.17
N ASP A 45 3.70 -11.71 -20.25
CA ASP A 45 2.40 -12.03 -19.66
C ASP A 45 2.48 -12.07 -18.15
N MET A 46 3.55 -12.66 -17.59
CA MET A 46 3.71 -12.76 -16.14
C MET A 46 3.93 -11.41 -15.45
N ARG A 47 4.45 -10.40 -16.17
CA ARG A 47 4.46 -9.01 -15.65
C ARG A 47 3.05 -8.44 -15.41
N TYR A 48 2.03 -8.98 -16.07
CA TYR A 48 0.63 -8.67 -15.79
C TYR A 48 0.02 -9.71 -14.84
N GLY A 49 0.30 -10.99 -15.05
CA GLY A 49 -0.27 -12.10 -14.27
C GLY A 49 0.10 -12.10 -12.78
N LEU A 50 1.19 -11.44 -12.39
CA LEU A 50 1.59 -11.25 -11.00
C LEU A 50 1.10 -9.93 -10.38
N ASP A 51 0.48 -9.04 -11.17
CA ASP A 51 0.01 -7.74 -10.67
C ASP A 51 -1.40 -7.86 -10.07
N PRO A 52 -1.60 -7.53 -8.77
CA PRO A 52 -2.90 -7.66 -8.12
C PRO A 52 -4.01 -6.81 -8.77
N GLN A 53 -3.69 -5.63 -9.29
CA GLN A 53 -4.69 -4.81 -9.97
C GLN A 53 -5.07 -5.43 -11.33
N PHE A 54 -4.10 -5.93 -12.09
CA PHE A 54 -4.42 -6.64 -13.33
C PHE A 54 -5.32 -7.85 -13.06
N ARG A 55 -5.02 -8.64 -12.01
CA ARG A 55 -5.86 -9.76 -11.57
C ARG A 55 -7.28 -9.31 -11.22
N PHE A 56 -7.43 -8.19 -10.51
CA PHE A 56 -8.73 -7.59 -10.21
C PHE A 56 -9.49 -7.19 -11.48
N ASP A 57 -8.86 -6.42 -12.36
CA ASP A 57 -9.49 -5.90 -13.58
C ASP A 57 -9.90 -7.04 -14.52
N VAL A 58 -9.06 -8.07 -14.69
CA VAL A 58 -9.38 -9.26 -15.48
C VAL A 58 -10.53 -10.04 -14.87
N SER A 59 -10.52 -10.28 -13.56
CA SER A 59 -11.60 -11.01 -12.88
C SER A 59 -12.93 -10.27 -13.05
N ARG A 60 -12.90 -8.94 -12.90
CA ARG A 60 -14.04 -8.07 -13.16
C ARG A 60 -14.49 -8.13 -14.63
N SER A 61 -13.58 -8.13 -15.59
CA SER A 61 -13.92 -8.28 -17.02
C SER A 61 -14.60 -9.61 -17.33
N ILE A 62 -14.15 -10.71 -16.70
CA ILE A 62 -14.75 -12.04 -16.86
C ILE A 62 -16.19 -12.02 -16.32
N TYR A 63 -16.38 -11.50 -15.11
CA TYR A 63 -17.69 -11.29 -14.52
C TYR A 63 -18.61 -10.47 -15.42
N LYS A 64 -18.16 -9.30 -15.91
CA LYS A 64 -18.93 -8.46 -16.83
C LYS A 64 -19.32 -9.22 -18.10
N GLY A 65 -18.40 -10.01 -18.66
CA GLY A 65 -18.67 -10.84 -19.84
C GLY A 65 -19.76 -11.88 -19.60
N MET A 66 -19.69 -12.60 -18.47
CA MET A 66 -20.71 -13.58 -18.07
C MET A 66 -22.07 -12.91 -17.86
N LEU A 67 -22.10 -11.79 -17.14
CA LEU A 67 -23.33 -11.05 -16.83
C LEU A 67 -24.01 -10.53 -18.11
N LYS A 68 -23.26 -9.89 -19.01
CA LYS A 68 -23.77 -9.37 -20.29
C LYS A 68 -24.28 -10.49 -21.20
N PHE A 69 -23.59 -11.64 -21.23
CA PHE A 69 -24.07 -12.80 -21.98
C PHE A 69 -25.42 -13.30 -21.48
N LEU A 70 -25.57 -13.46 -20.16
CA LEU A 70 -26.83 -13.91 -19.56
C LEU A 70 -27.96 -12.90 -19.77
N SER A 71 -27.67 -11.61 -19.60
CA SER A 71 -28.60 -10.51 -19.89
C SER A 71 -29.16 -10.58 -21.32
N VAL A 72 -28.27 -10.68 -22.32
CA VAL A 72 -28.69 -10.80 -23.73
C VAL A 72 -29.48 -12.09 -23.98
N LYS A 73 -29.05 -13.21 -23.39
CA LYS A 73 -29.71 -14.52 -23.58
C LYS A 73 -31.14 -14.54 -23.04
N TYR A 74 -31.39 -13.91 -21.89
CA TYR A 74 -32.69 -13.93 -21.22
C TYR A 74 -33.53 -12.67 -21.44
N GLY A 75 -32.98 -11.63 -22.08
CA GLY A 75 -33.69 -10.38 -22.33
C GLY A 75 -33.88 -9.51 -21.08
N GLU A 76 -33.02 -9.69 -20.07
CA GLU A 76 -33.09 -8.99 -18.79
C GLU A 76 -32.04 -7.88 -18.71
N PRO A 77 -32.33 -6.72 -18.08
CA PRO A 77 -31.32 -5.70 -17.85
C PRO A 77 -30.22 -6.20 -16.90
N TYR A 78 -29.03 -5.60 -16.98
CA TYR A 78 -27.92 -5.90 -16.06
C TYR A 78 -27.40 -4.64 -15.38
N ILE A 79 -26.88 -4.84 -14.17
CA ILE A 79 -26.19 -3.83 -13.37
C ILE A 79 -24.91 -4.48 -12.87
N VAL A 80 -23.78 -3.81 -13.07
CA VAL A 80 -22.47 -4.29 -12.61
C VAL A 80 -22.20 -3.73 -11.21
N GLN A 81 -21.59 -4.51 -10.31
CA GLN A 81 -21.21 -3.99 -8.99
C GLN A 81 -20.25 -2.77 -9.09
N PRO A 82 -20.27 -1.84 -8.12
CA PRO A 82 -19.42 -0.64 -8.17
C PRO A 82 -17.92 -0.90 -7.99
N LEU A 83 -17.13 0.15 -8.21
CA LEU A 83 -15.72 0.21 -7.80
C LEU A 83 -15.59 0.65 -6.33
N PRO A 84 -14.46 0.36 -5.66
CA PRO A 84 -14.20 0.83 -4.30
C PRO A 84 -14.25 2.34 -4.18
N VAL A 85 -14.73 2.85 -3.04
CA VAL A 85 -14.71 4.29 -2.76
C VAL A 85 -13.27 4.79 -2.64
N LYS A 86 -13.07 6.10 -2.84
CA LYS A 86 -11.77 6.77 -2.75
C LYS A 86 -11.83 7.96 -1.81
N ASN A 87 -10.67 8.55 -1.50
CA ASN A 87 -10.53 9.78 -0.72
C ASN A 87 -11.25 9.70 0.65
N PHE A 88 -11.11 8.54 1.31
CA PHE A 88 -11.77 8.27 2.59
C PHE A 88 -11.09 9.08 3.71
N THR A 89 -11.88 9.77 4.53
CA THR A 89 -11.40 10.59 5.65
C THR A 89 -12.26 10.41 6.88
N LEU A 90 -11.65 10.62 8.05
CA LEU A 90 -12.33 10.73 9.32
C LEU A 90 -12.09 12.11 9.92
N SER A 91 -13.10 12.68 10.56
CA SER A 91 -12.96 13.79 11.49
C SER A 91 -13.66 13.46 12.81
N SER A 92 -13.05 13.83 13.92
CA SER A 92 -13.55 13.49 15.25
C SER A 92 -13.80 14.72 16.09
N ASP A 93 -14.99 14.75 16.69
CA ASP A 93 -15.36 15.58 17.82
C ASP A 93 -15.22 14.78 19.12
N GLU A 94 -15.66 15.32 20.27
CA GLU A 94 -15.54 14.65 21.57
C GLU A 94 -16.30 13.32 21.67
N ASN A 95 -17.51 13.24 21.11
CA ASN A 95 -18.40 12.09 21.25
C ASN A 95 -18.88 11.53 19.90
N SER A 96 -18.43 12.10 18.78
CA SER A 96 -18.84 11.68 17.45
C SER A 96 -17.67 11.66 16.48
N VAL A 97 -17.79 10.80 15.49
CA VAL A 97 -16.92 10.77 14.32
C VAL A 97 -17.77 10.97 13.08
N SER A 98 -17.26 11.79 12.17
CA SER A 98 -17.78 11.98 10.82
C SER A 98 -16.84 11.31 9.83
N LEU A 99 -17.42 10.55 8.92
CA LEU A 99 -16.76 9.82 7.85
C LEU A 99 -17.17 10.48 6.52
N GLN A 100 -16.22 10.69 5.61
CA GLN A 100 -16.49 11.16 4.26
C GLN A 100 -15.66 10.41 3.24
N TRP A 101 -16.22 10.18 2.05
CA TRP A 101 -15.52 9.53 0.95
C TRP A 101 -16.06 10.03 -0.39
N GLU A 102 -15.51 9.50 -1.48
CA GLU A 102 -15.96 9.79 -2.84
C GLU A 102 -16.25 8.51 -3.61
N GLU A 103 -17.24 8.58 -4.50
CA GLU A 103 -17.54 7.53 -5.45
C GLU A 103 -16.43 7.38 -6.50
N SER A 104 -16.14 6.14 -6.90
CA SER A 104 -15.29 5.83 -8.04
C SER A 104 -16.13 5.48 -9.26
N ILE A 105 -16.23 6.43 -10.19
CA ILE A 105 -16.94 6.23 -11.47
C ILE A 105 -16.13 5.30 -12.39
N ASP A 106 -16.78 4.27 -12.93
CA ASP A 106 -16.21 3.39 -13.96
C ASP A 106 -16.63 3.89 -15.36
N PRO A 107 -15.76 4.60 -16.11
CA PRO A 107 -16.11 5.10 -17.43
C PRO A 107 -16.33 3.98 -18.47
N LEU A 108 -15.87 2.75 -18.19
CA LEU A 108 -16.05 1.59 -19.06
C LEU A 108 -17.32 0.81 -18.73
N GLU A 109 -17.99 1.13 -17.62
CA GLU A 109 -19.22 0.46 -17.20
C GLU A 109 -20.17 1.41 -16.47
N PRO A 110 -20.96 2.22 -17.21
CA PRO A 110 -21.85 3.22 -16.63
C PRO A 110 -22.94 2.65 -15.70
N THR A 111 -23.24 1.36 -15.79
CA THR A 111 -24.18 0.69 -14.87
C THR A 111 -23.57 0.45 -13.48
N ALA A 112 -22.27 0.65 -13.30
CA ALA A 112 -21.56 0.38 -12.05
C ALA A 112 -21.60 1.51 -11.02
N ASN A 113 -22.35 2.58 -11.25
CA ASN A 113 -22.45 3.66 -10.27
C ASN A 113 -23.10 3.16 -8.97
N ALA A 114 -22.62 3.68 -7.85
CA ALA A 114 -23.13 3.38 -6.52
C ALA A 114 -24.46 4.10 -6.29
N ASN A 115 -25.41 3.45 -5.62
CA ASN A 115 -26.62 4.09 -5.12
C ASN A 115 -26.65 4.17 -3.59
N LYS A 116 -25.84 3.35 -2.91
CA LYS A 116 -25.72 3.25 -1.46
C LYS A 116 -24.30 2.88 -1.07
N TYR A 117 -24.01 2.96 0.23
CA TYR A 117 -22.75 2.56 0.83
C TYR A 117 -23.01 1.76 2.10
N ILE A 118 -22.16 0.79 2.39
CA ILE A 118 -22.14 0.07 3.67
C ILE A 118 -20.91 0.53 4.45
N VAL A 119 -21.13 1.05 5.65
CA VAL A 119 -20.09 1.42 6.60
C VAL A 119 -19.94 0.30 7.61
N TYR A 120 -18.80 -0.38 7.59
CA TYR A 120 -18.44 -1.41 8.56
C TYR A 120 -17.67 -0.80 9.72
N THR A 121 -17.99 -1.20 10.95
CA THR A 121 -17.33 -0.72 12.17
C THR A 121 -16.65 -1.88 12.91
N ARG A 122 -15.42 -1.67 13.35
CA ARG A 122 -14.69 -2.53 14.28
C ARG A 122 -14.36 -1.75 15.55
N LEU A 123 -14.50 -2.40 16.71
CA LEU A 123 -14.10 -1.86 18.01
C LEU A 123 -12.87 -2.59 18.53
N ASP A 124 -11.80 -1.85 18.83
CA ASP A 124 -10.51 -2.38 19.26
C ASP A 124 -10.06 -3.56 18.35
N ASP A 125 -9.59 -4.67 18.94
CA ASP A 125 -9.12 -5.86 18.22
C ASP A 125 -10.26 -6.84 17.83
N ARG A 126 -11.53 -6.41 17.78
CA ARG A 126 -12.66 -7.29 17.43
C ARG A 126 -12.79 -7.50 15.92
N ALA A 127 -13.78 -8.30 15.51
CA ALA A 127 -14.20 -8.35 14.11
C ALA A 127 -15.02 -7.11 13.72
N PHE A 128 -15.06 -6.81 12.42
CA PHE A 128 -16.03 -5.87 11.86
C PHE A 128 -17.47 -6.37 12.06
N ASP A 129 -18.39 -5.44 12.26
CA ASP A 129 -19.82 -5.72 12.31
C ASP A 129 -20.41 -6.06 10.93
N ASN A 130 -21.74 -6.19 10.85
CA ASN A 130 -22.46 -6.44 9.60
C ASN A 130 -22.71 -5.18 8.76
N GLY A 131 -22.15 -4.04 9.17
CA GLY A 131 -22.28 -2.76 8.49
C GLY A 131 -23.61 -2.02 8.67
N VAL A 132 -23.58 -0.72 8.37
CA VAL A 132 -24.73 0.18 8.36
C VAL A 132 -24.84 0.82 6.98
N ILE A 133 -26.04 0.79 6.39
CA ILE A 133 -26.30 1.36 5.06
C ILE A 133 -26.52 2.88 5.17
N THR A 134 -25.90 3.64 4.27
CA THR A 134 -26.14 5.07 4.03
C THR A 134 -26.32 5.33 2.53
N GLU A 135 -27.15 6.30 2.18
CA GLU A 135 -27.39 6.71 0.77
C GLU A 135 -26.41 7.80 0.31
N ARG A 136 -25.75 8.47 1.26
CA ARG A 136 -24.83 9.57 0.97
C ARG A 136 -23.39 9.13 1.21
N PRO A 137 -22.40 9.77 0.55
CA PRO A 137 -20.98 9.47 0.75
C PRO A 137 -20.44 10.08 2.06
N GLU A 138 -21.25 10.03 3.10
CA GLU A 138 -20.99 10.53 4.44
C GLU A 138 -21.69 9.64 5.47
N PHE A 139 -21.11 9.57 6.67
CA PHE A 139 -21.72 8.88 7.80
C PHE A 139 -21.25 9.49 9.11
N ILE A 140 -22.17 9.71 10.06
CA ILE A 140 -21.84 10.24 11.38
C ILE A 140 -22.32 9.22 12.41
N THR A 141 -21.46 8.87 13.36
CA THR A 141 -21.80 7.96 14.44
C THR A 141 -21.20 8.42 15.77
N GLN A 142 -21.79 7.93 16.86
CA GLN A 142 -21.31 8.22 18.21
C GLN A 142 -20.16 7.28 18.57
N ILE A 143 -19.13 7.83 19.21
CA ILE A 143 -17.98 7.08 19.72
C ILE A 143 -17.82 7.33 21.22
N LYS A 144 -17.20 6.38 21.91
CA LYS A 144 -16.91 6.48 23.34
C LYS A 144 -15.41 6.71 23.56
N PRO A 145 -15.01 7.63 24.45
CA PRO A 145 -13.63 7.73 24.87
C PRO A 145 -13.10 6.39 25.42
N GLY A 146 -11.84 6.09 25.14
CA GLY A 146 -11.18 4.86 25.60
C GLY A 146 -11.40 3.62 24.73
N VAL A 147 -12.05 3.74 23.57
CA VAL A 147 -12.25 2.65 22.60
C VAL A 147 -11.75 3.09 21.23
N ILE A 148 -10.97 2.25 20.56
CA ILE A 148 -10.54 2.50 19.18
C ILE A 148 -11.66 2.05 18.24
N TYR A 149 -12.11 2.96 17.36
CA TYR A 149 -13.06 2.63 16.31
C TYR A 149 -12.32 2.59 14.98
N SER A 150 -12.49 1.52 14.21
CA SER A 150 -11.99 1.39 12.84
C SER A 150 -13.14 1.23 11.87
N PHE A 151 -13.04 1.87 10.71
CA PHE A 151 -14.08 1.90 9.70
C PHE A 151 -13.51 1.51 8.34
N LYS A 152 -14.33 0.82 7.55
CA LYS A 152 -14.16 0.67 6.10
C LYS A 152 -15.51 0.80 5.42
N VAL A 153 -15.48 1.26 4.17
CA VAL A 153 -16.69 1.55 3.41
C VAL A 153 -16.68 0.77 2.11
N ALA A 154 -17.81 0.15 1.77
CA ALA A 154 -18.04 -0.46 0.46
C ALA A 154 -19.15 0.27 -0.27
N ALA A 155 -18.98 0.45 -1.57
CA ALA A 155 -20.03 1.00 -2.44
C ALA A 155 -20.96 -0.13 -2.89
N VAL A 156 -22.25 0.18 -2.99
CA VAL A 156 -23.30 -0.79 -3.31
C VAL A 156 -24.23 -0.24 -4.38
N ASN A 157 -24.62 -1.14 -5.29
CA ASN A 157 -25.78 -0.97 -6.14
C ASN A 157 -26.49 -2.32 -6.30
N ASP A 158 -27.50 -2.38 -7.15
CA ASP A 158 -28.28 -3.61 -7.37
C ASP A 158 -27.46 -4.75 -8.02
N GLY A 159 -26.28 -4.44 -8.55
CA GLY A 159 -25.32 -5.40 -9.10
C GLY A 159 -24.39 -6.03 -8.04
N GLY A 160 -24.33 -5.48 -6.82
CA GLY A 160 -23.57 -6.02 -5.70
C GLY A 160 -22.76 -4.99 -4.92
N GLU A 161 -21.81 -5.50 -4.13
CA GLU A 161 -20.92 -4.73 -3.26
C GLU A 161 -19.51 -4.65 -3.87
N SER A 162 -18.86 -3.49 -3.76
CA SER A 162 -17.48 -3.30 -4.21
C SER A 162 -16.45 -3.87 -3.22
N PHE A 163 -15.17 -3.87 -3.59
CA PHE A 163 -14.13 -4.09 -2.58
C PHE A 163 -14.15 -2.92 -1.59
N PRO A 164 -13.80 -3.14 -0.32
CA PRO A 164 -13.82 -2.07 0.67
C PRO A 164 -12.74 -1.02 0.41
N SER A 165 -12.94 0.17 0.97
CA SER A 165 -11.89 1.17 1.16
C SER A 165 -10.73 0.61 2.01
N GLU A 166 -9.65 1.39 2.11
CA GLU A 166 -8.71 1.25 3.22
C GLU A 166 -9.41 1.43 4.57
N ILE A 167 -8.77 0.95 5.64
CA ILE A 167 -9.31 1.01 6.99
C ILE A 167 -8.73 2.23 7.71
N LEU A 168 -9.62 3.12 8.15
CA LEU A 168 -9.25 4.27 8.95
C LEU A 168 -9.72 4.09 10.39
N SER A 169 -8.96 4.59 11.34
CA SER A 169 -9.21 4.46 12.78
C SER A 169 -9.23 5.81 13.50
N VAL A 170 -9.97 5.85 14.60
CA VAL A 170 -10.09 7.01 15.49
C VAL A 170 -10.13 6.55 16.94
N TYR A 171 -9.59 7.38 17.83
CA TYR A 171 -9.59 7.16 19.26
C TYR A 171 -9.60 8.50 20.01
N ASN A 172 -10.55 8.65 20.92
CA ASN A 172 -10.56 9.74 21.89
C ASN A 172 -10.03 9.21 23.23
N ALA A 173 -8.88 9.71 23.67
CA ALA A 173 -8.38 9.42 25.00
C ALA A 173 -9.28 10.08 26.06
N PRO A 174 -9.60 9.40 27.18
CA PRO A 174 -10.35 10.01 28.27
C PRO A 174 -9.65 11.22 28.91
N ASP A 175 -8.31 11.21 28.92
CA ASP A 175 -7.45 12.31 29.36
C ASP A 175 -6.32 12.48 28.32
N PRO A 176 -6.55 13.27 27.26
CA PRO A 176 -5.64 13.34 26.12
C PRO A 176 -4.38 14.16 26.44
N LYS A 177 -3.20 13.57 26.23
CA LYS A 177 -1.90 14.28 26.25
C LYS A 177 -1.62 15.10 24.99
N GLY A 178 -2.44 14.92 23.97
CA GLY A 178 -2.32 15.52 22.64
C GLY A 178 -3.12 14.74 21.60
N LYS A 179 -3.20 15.29 20.39
CA LYS A 179 -3.93 14.72 19.25
C LYS A 179 -2.97 14.43 18.10
N VAL A 180 -3.08 13.24 17.52
CA VAL A 180 -2.26 12.79 16.39
C VAL A 180 -3.12 12.66 15.14
N LEU A 181 -2.65 13.20 14.02
CA LEU A 181 -3.19 12.85 12.70
C LEU A 181 -2.34 11.73 12.12
N ILE A 182 -2.96 10.58 11.84
CA ILE A 182 -2.31 9.45 11.17
C ILE A 182 -2.72 9.46 9.70
N ILE A 183 -1.76 9.69 8.80
CA ILE A 183 -1.98 9.68 7.36
C ILE A 183 -1.56 8.31 6.83
N ASN A 184 -2.52 7.54 6.31
CA ASN A 184 -2.22 6.32 5.59
C ASN A 184 -1.76 6.64 4.17
N GLY A 185 -0.45 6.63 3.95
CA GLY A 185 0.18 6.82 2.65
C GLY A 185 0.51 5.52 1.91
N PHE A 186 0.18 4.36 2.48
CA PHE A 186 0.52 3.05 1.92
C PHE A 186 -0.72 2.33 1.37
N ASP A 187 -1.06 2.66 0.12
CA ASP A 187 -2.14 2.06 -0.67
C ASP A 187 -1.64 1.18 -1.82
N ARG A 188 -0.32 1.03 -1.96
CA ARG A 188 0.31 0.29 -3.05
C ARG A 188 -0.06 -1.18 -3.02
N VAL A 189 -0.44 -1.67 -4.20
CA VAL A 189 -0.39 -3.08 -4.62
C VAL A 189 0.36 -3.16 -5.94
N SER A 190 1.21 -4.18 -6.10
CA SER A 190 2.06 -4.29 -7.28
C SER A 190 2.57 -5.70 -7.49
N ALA A 191 2.89 -6.02 -8.76
CA ALA A 191 3.76 -7.14 -9.09
C ALA A 191 5.18 -6.93 -8.53
N PRO A 192 5.99 -8.01 -8.39
CA PRO A 192 7.42 -7.89 -8.12
C PRO A 192 8.14 -7.12 -9.22
N ALA A 193 9.24 -6.45 -8.86
CA ALA A 193 10.14 -5.83 -9.81
C ALA A 193 10.60 -6.86 -10.83
N SER A 194 10.80 -6.38 -12.07
CA SER A 194 11.21 -7.23 -13.17
C SER A 194 12.12 -6.49 -14.12
N TYR A 195 12.97 -7.25 -14.81
CA TYR A 195 13.91 -6.68 -15.78
C TYR A 195 13.99 -7.54 -17.04
N ALA A 196 14.47 -6.93 -18.12
CA ALA A 196 14.94 -7.63 -19.30
C ALA A 196 16.23 -6.96 -19.77
N SER A 197 17.27 -7.76 -20.04
CA SER A 197 18.52 -7.25 -20.58
C SER A 197 18.33 -6.69 -21.99
N LYS A 198 19.16 -5.72 -22.38
CA LYS A 198 19.07 -5.07 -23.71
C LYS A 198 19.26 -6.07 -24.87
N ASP A 199 20.10 -7.07 -24.67
CA ASP A 199 20.35 -8.16 -25.64
C ASP A 199 19.25 -9.24 -25.63
N SER A 200 18.24 -9.12 -24.75
CA SER A 200 17.18 -10.11 -24.57
C SER A 200 17.66 -11.51 -24.20
N LEU A 201 18.87 -11.68 -23.66
CA LEU A 201 19.35 -12.98 -23.19
C LEU A 201 18.84 -13.31 -21.78
N PHE A 202 18.63 -12.29 -20.94
CA PHE A 202 18.20 -12.42 -19.56
C PHE A 202 16.91 -11.66 -19.30
N ALA A 203 16.05 -12.22 -18.47
CA ALA A 203 14.91 -11.52 -17.89
C ALA A 203 14.42 -12.25 -16.65
N GLY A 204 13.55 -11.61 -15.89
CA GLY A 204 12.88 -12.27 -14.77
C GLY A 204 12.42 -11.29 -13.73
N PHE A 205 12.01 -11.85 -12.59
CA PHE A 205 11.55 -11.11 -11.44
C PHE A 205 12.66 -11.03 -10.39
N THR A 206 12.84 -9.85 -9.83
CA THR A 206 13.88 -9.51 -8.85
C THR A 206 13.19 -9.09 -7.56
N ASP A 207 12.62 -10.07 -6.88
CA ASP A 207 11.93 -9.92 -5.59
C ASP A 207 12.86 -9.37 -4.49
N GLN A 208 14.16 -9.66 -4.58
CA GLN A 208 15.17 -9.05 -3.71
C GLN A 208 15.30 -7.52 -3.84
N TYR A 209 14.87 -6.95 -4.98
CA TYR A 209 14.84 -5.49 -5.18
C TYR A 209 13.50 -4.93 -4.73
N ASP A 210 12.41 -5.56 -5.17
CA ASP A 210 11.05 -5.27 -4.76
C ASP A 210 10.21 -6.51 -5.01
N SER A 211 9.75 -7.15 -3.95
CA SER A 211 8.89 -8.34 -4.00
C SER A 211 7.46 -8.03 -4.45
N GLY A 212 7.17 -6.75 -4.69
CA GLY A 212 5.84 -6.28 -4.95
C GLY A 212 5.04 -6.18 -3.66
N VAL A 213 3.74 -5.98 -3.81
CA VAL A 213 2.83 -5.87 -2.68
C VAL A 213 1.51 -6.55 -3.04
N PRO A 214 1.23 -7.76 -2.50
CA PRO A 214 -0.05 -8.41 -2.68
C PRO A 214 -1.22 -7.59 -2.12
N TYR A 215 -2.42 -7.80 -2.66
CA TYR A 215 -3.66 -7.33 -2.02
C TYR A 215 -4.00 -8.29 -0.88
N LEU A 216 -3.89 -7.83 0.38
CA LEU A 216 -4.04 -8.61 1.63
C LEU A 216 -2.99 -9.71 1.82
N TYR A 217 -2.91 -10.67 0.91
CA TYR A 217 -1.94 -11.76 0.92
C TYR A 217 -1.82 -12.40 -0.47
N ASP A 218 -0.74 -13.15 -0.71
CA ASP A 218 -0.57 -13.99 -1.90
C ASP A 218 -0.30 -15.44 -1.50
N ILE A 219 -0.92 -16.36 -2.23
CA ILE A 219 -0.70 -17.81 -2.10
C ILE A 219 0.02 -18.38 -3.32
N SER A 220 0.39 -17.53 -4.29
CA SER A 220 1.02 -17.96 -5.55
C SER A 220 2.55 -17.88 -5.54
N PHE A 221 3.16 -17.21 -4.55
CA PHE A 221 4.61 -17.11 -4.43
C PHE A 221 5.21 -18.40 -3.86
N ILE A 222 6.06 -19.06 -4.66
CA ILE A 222 6.72 -20.32 -4.28
C ILE A 222 8.19 -20.14 -3.85
N GLY A 223 8.81 -19.03 -4.24
CA GLY A 223 10.20 -18.70 -3.95
C GLY A 223 10.82 -17.80 -5.02
N SER A 224 12.03 -17.31 -4.74
CA SER A 224 12.75 -16.42 -5.65
C SER A 224 13.15 -17.13 -6.94
N GLN A 225 13.10 -16.43 -8.06
CA GLN A 225 13.59 -16.93 -9.35
C GLN A 225 15.12 -17.11 -9.29
N TYR A 226 15.65 -18.21 -9.85
CA TYR A 226 17.10 -18.42 -9.98
C TYR A 226 17.57 -18.62 -11.43
N GLU A 227 16.68 -19.03 -12.35
CA GLU A 227 17.03 -19.16 -13.78
C GLU A 227 16.50 -17.98 -14.59
N TYR A 228 17.40 -17.06 -14.91
CA TYR A 228 17.09 -15.81 -15.63
C TYR A 228 17.41 -15.88 -17.14
N ARG A 229 18.10 -16.92 -17.61
CA ARG A 229 18.48 -17.07 -19.02
C ARG A 229 17.28 -17.54 -19.83
N ARG A 230 16.88 -16.76 -20.83
CA ARG A 230 15.69 -17.05 -21.65
C ARG A 230 15.83 -18.26 -22.56
N ASN A 231 17.06 -18.65 -22.88
CA ASN A 231 17.34 -19.74 -23.83
C ASN A 231 17.35 -21.13 -23.20
N ILE A 232 17.23 -21.23 -21.87
CA ILE A 232 17.18 -22.52 -21.18
C ILE A 232 15.76 -23.08 -21.31
N PRO A 233 15.56 -24.18 -22.06
CA PRO A 233 14.24 -24.76 -22.23
C PRO A 233 13.80 -25.47 -20.96
N TRP A 234 12.49 -25.70 -20.86
CA TRP A 234 11.97 -26.72 -19.96
C TRP A 234 12.42 -28.11 -20.46
N MET A 235 12.97 -28.92 -19.55
CA MET A 235 13.39 -30.30 -19.84
C MET A 235 12.48 -31.30 -19.15
N ASP A 236 12.27 -31.11 -17.85
CA ASP A 236 11.42 -31.90 -16.96
C ASP A 236 11.12 -31.09 -15.67
N ASP A 237 10.41 -31.70 -14.73
CA ASP A 237 10.03 -31.06 -13.45
C ASP A 237 11.24 -30.73 -12.57
N ASP A 238 12.35 -31.47 -12.69
CA ASP A 238 13.60 -31.21 -11.96
C ASP A 238 14.44 -30.12 -12.63
N SER A 239 14.20 -29.85 -13.92
CA SER A 239 14.90 -28.84 -14.74
C SER A 239 13.91 -27.99 -15.55
N PRO A 240 13.18 -27.06 -14.88
CA PRO A 240 12.08 -26.34 -15.52
C PRO A 240 12.50 -25.20 -16.46
N GLY A 241 13.79 -24.82 -16.48
CA GLY A 241 14.34 -23.84 -17.41
C GLY A 241 14.03 -22.38 -17.06
N PHE A 242 13.87 -21.52 -18.06
CA PHE A 242 13.61 -20.09 -17.87
C PHE A 242 12.41 -19.82 -16.94
N GLY A 243 12.63 -19.08 -15.86
CA GLY A 243 11.61 -18.82 -14.83
C GLY A 243 11.63 -19.79 -13.65
N ALA A 244 12.54 -20.76 -13.64
CA ALA A 244 12.75 -21.65 -12.49
C ALA A 244 12.95 -20.83 -11.21
N SER A 245 12.21 -21.22 -10.18
CA SER A 245 12.19 -20.56 -8.87
C SER A 245 12.36 -21.59 -7.78
N TYR A 246 12.84 -21.16 -6.62
CA TYR A 246 12.84 -22.01 -5.45
C TYR A 246 11.40 -22.35 -5.04
N ALA A 247 11.24 -23.45 -4.30
CA ALA A 247 9.96 -23.96 -3.78
C ALA A 247 9.85 -23.80 -2.25
N ASN A 248 10.63 -22.89 -1.66
CA ASN A 248 10.74 -22.74 -0.21
C ASN A 248 9.59 -21.94 0.45
N TYR A 249 8.60 -21.50 -0.34
CA TYR A 249 7.40 -20.77 0.13
C TYR A 249 6.06 -21.40 -0.32
N GLU A 250 6.06 -22.58 -0.94
CA GLU A 250 4.82 -23.22 -1.47
C GLU A 250 3.69 -23.41 -0.44
N SER A 251 4.03 -23.47 0.84
CA SER A 251 3.07 -23.67 1.95
C SER A 251 2.80 -22.39 2.76
N VAL A 252 3.31 -21.24 2.33
CA VAL A 252 3.25 -19.99 3.08
C VAL A 252 2.36 -18.98 2.34
N ALA A 253 1.30 -18.52 3.00
CA ALA A 253 0.57 -17.35 2.53
C ALA A 253 1.42 -16.10 2.83
N ILE A 254 1.91 -15.41 1.79
CA ILE A 254 2.75 -14.23 1.95
C ILE A 254 1.88 -13.02 2.24
N ALA A 255 2.11 -12.35 3.37
CA ALA A 255 1.37 -11.15 3.74
C ALA A 255 1.61 -10.00 2.76
N GLY A 256 0.53 -9.30 2.40
CA GLY A 256 0.54 -8.13 1.54
C GLY A 256 0.09 -6.87 2.27
N ASN A 257 -0.53 -5.95 1.52
CA ASN A 257 -1.10 -4.74 2.10
C ASN A 257 -2.43 -5.08 2.81
N SER A 258 -2.47 -4.94 4.13
CA SER A 258 -3.68 -5.12 4.96
C SER A 258 -4.61 -3.91 4.95
N PHE A 259 -4.09 -2.73 4.55
CA PHE A 259 -4.75 -1.43 4.59
C PHE A 259 -5.21 -0.98 5.99
N ASP A 260 -4.65 -1.56 7.05
CA ASP A 260 -5.07 -1.36 8.45
C ASP A 260 -3.96 -0.80 9.36
N TYR A 261 -2.91 -0.23 8.78
CA TYR A 261 -1.79 0.31 9.52
C TYR A 261 -2.12 1.52 10.41
N PRO A 262 -3.15 2.36 10.11
CA PRO A 262 -3.61 3.36 11.06
C PRO A 262 -4.05 2.78 12.42
N PHE A 263 -4.63 1.57 12.43
CA PHE A 263 -4.95 0.88 13.67
C PHE A 263 -3.69 0.46 14.43
N VAL A 264 -2.68 -0.06 13.72
CA VAL A 264 -1.40 -0.49 14.31
C VAL A 264 -0.68 0.67 14.99
N HIS A 265 -0.50 1.78 14.29
CA HIS A 265 0.12 2.99 14.84
C HIS A 265 -0.76 3.63 15.92
N GLY A 266 -2.06 3.75 15.65
CA GLY A 266 -3.03 4.34 16.55
C GLY A 266 -3.09 3.63 17.91
N LYS A 267 -3.00 2.29 17.94
CA LYS A 267 -2.95 1.50 19.17
C LYS A 267 -1.75 1.88 20.05
N ILE A 268 -0.60 2.19 19.44
CA ILE A 268 0.59 2.64 20.16
C ILE A 268 0.34 4.03 20.77
N PHE A 269 -0.13 5.00 19.97
CA PHE A 269 -0.44 6.35 20.44
C PHE A 269 -1.50 6.34 21.55
N ALA A 270 -2.57 5.57 21.39
CA ALA A 270 -3.61 5.38 22.40
C ALA A 270 -3.02 4.85 23.72
N SER A 271 -2.13 3.86 23.65
CA SER A 271 -1.45 3.29 24.83
C SER A 271 -0.53 4.29 25.55
N LEU A 272 -0.11 5.36 24.85
CA LEU A 272 0.72 6.44 25.39
C LEU A 272 -0.11 7.65 25.88
N GLY A 273 -1.44 7.59 25.73
CA GLY A 273 -2.40 8.60 26.20
C GLY A 273 -2.71 9.69 25.17
N TYR A 274 -2.49 9.43 23.89
CA TYR A 274 -2.83 10.36 22.81
C TYR A 274 -4.17 9.99 22.19
N SER A 275 -4.98 11.01 21.87
CA SER A 275 -6.07 10.86 20.91
C SER A 275 -5.50 10.79 19.51
N PHE A 276 -6.17 10.09 18.60
CA PHE A 276 -5.79 10.11 17.20
C PHE A 276 -6.99 10.01 16.28
N VAL A 277 -6.82 10.50 15.06
CA VAL A 277 -7.73 10.29 13.93
C VAL A 277 -6.87 10.00 12.71
N SER A 278 -7.35 9.14 11.82
CA SER A 278 -6.63 8.83 10.60
C SER A 278 -7.36 9.26 9.33
N THR A 279 -6.59 9.51 8.29
CA THR A 279 -7.05 9.85 6.95
C THR A 279 -6.27 9.07 5.90
N SER A 280 -6.90 8.79 4.76
CA SER A 280 -6.16 8.40 3.56
C SER A 280 -5.29 9.57 3.07
N ARG A 281 -4.17 9.27 2.42
CA ARG A 281 -3.32 10.31 1.79
C ARG A 281 -4.10 11.13 0.77
N ASP A 282 -4.90 10.50 -0.07
CA ASP A 282 -5.61 11.18 -1.16
C ASP A 282 -6.86 11.91 -0.64
N GLY A 283 -7.32 11.61 0.58
CA GLY A 283 -8.32 12.39 1.30
C GLY A 283 -7.83 13.79 1.75
N LEU A 284 -6.52 14.05 1.73
CA LEU A 284 -5.95 15.38 1.99
C LEU A 284 -6.11 16.34 0.80
N ILE A 285 -6.62 15.86 -0.33
CA ILE A 285 -6.98 16.70 -1.47
C ILE A 285 -8.28 17.41 -1.07
N THR A 286 -8.28 18.75 -1.00
CA THR A 286 -9.35 19.65 -0.51
C THR A 286 -9.29 19.95 1.00
N ASP A 287 -9.65 21.18 1.40
CA ASP A 287 -9.58 21.80 2.75
C ASP A 287 -10.36 21.06 3.89
N ARG A 288 -10.40 19.72 3.88
CA ARG A 288 -11.20 18.87 4.76
C ARG A 288 -10.53 18.59 6.10
N ILE A 289 -9.23 18.84 6.23
CA ILE A 289 -8.47 18.54 7.45
C ILE A 289 -7.63 19.75 7.83
N ASP A 290 -7.96 20.36 8.98
CA ASP A 290 -7.20 21.48 9.49
C ASP A 290 -5.93 21.00 10.22
N SER A 291 -4.78 21.39 9.66
CA SER A 291 -3.45 21.19 10.24
C SER A 291 -3.26 21.77 11.65
N TYR A 292 -4.09 22.71 12.13
CA TYR A 292 -3.95 23.32 13.46
C TYR A 292 -4.38 22.41 14.61
N ASP A 293 -5.14 21.35 14.35
CA ASP A 293 -5.76 20.53 15.40
C ASP A 293 -4.84 19.45 15.97
N TYR A 294 -3.61 19.29 15.45
CA TYR A 294 -2.78 18.11 15.69
C TYR A 294 -1.37 18.44 16.21
N ASP A 295 -0.99 17.85 17.34
CA ASP A 295 0.34 17.96 17.93
C ASP A 295 1.40 17.18 17.16
N ILE A 296 0.98 16.09 16.50
CA ILE A 296 1.84 15.19 15.72
C ILE A 296 1.12 14.80 14.43
N VAL A 297 1.84 14.80 13.32
CA VAL A 297 1.46 14.15 12.06
C VAL A 297 2.32 12.91 11.89
N ASP A 298 1.69 11.74 11.81
CA ASP A 298 2.32 10.45 11.55
C ASP A 298 1.97 9.98 10.13
N LEU A 299 2.96 9.95 9.24
CA LEU A 299 2.82 9.53 7.85
C LEU A 299 3.38 8.12 7.66
N ILE A 300 2.46 7.18 7.41
CA ILE A 300 2.77 5.78 7.14
C ILE A 300 2.99 5.62 5.64
N LEU A 301 4.23 5.35 5.21
CA LEU A 301 4.54 5.10 3.80
C LEU A 301 4.75 3.61 3.51
N GLY A 302 4.95 2.74 4.50
CA GLY A 302 5.15 1.30 4.27
C GLY A 302 6.09 0.99 3.10
N LYS A 303 5.62 0.24 2.08
CA LYS A 303 6.37 0.00 0.82
C LYS A 303 5.95 0.91 -0.35
N GLN A 304 5.37 2.07 -0.06
CA GLN A 304 4.91 3.00 -1.09
C GLN A 304 6.05 3.38 -2.03
N LEU A 305 5.87 3.15 -3.31
CA LEU A 305 6.88 3.31 -4.35
C LEU A 305 6.19 3.41 -5.70
N GLN A 306 6.63 4.37 -6.52
CA GLN A 306 6.13 4.50 -7.88
C GLN A 306 6.20 3.16 -8.63
N THR A 307 5.09 2.75 -9.23
CA THR A 307 4.97 1.46 -9.90
C THR A 307 4.47 1.64 -11.32
N LYS A 308 5.19 1.03 -12.26
CA LYS A 308 4.79 0.87 -13.66
C LYS A 308 4.27 -0.56 -13.88
N ARG A 309 3.07 -0.70 -14.41
CA ARG A 309 2.44 -2.03 -14.63
C ARG A 309 2.80 -2.61 -15.99
N GLY A 310 3.11 -3.90 -16.07
CA GLY A 310 3.30 -4.60 -17.34
C GLY A 310 4.42 -4.02 -18.22
N ARG A 311 4.06 -3.57 -19.43
CA ARG A 311 4.98 -2.80 -20.31
C ARG A 311 4.95 -1.29 -20.01
N GLY A 312 3.98 -0.88 -19.19
CA GLY A 312 3.65 0.45 -18.73
C GLY A 312 3.24 1.40 -19.82
N HIS A 313 2.18 0.96 -20.48
CA HIS A 313 1.23 1.83 -21.15
C HIS A 313 0.46 2.71 -20.13
N SER A 314 0.03 2.11 -19.00
CA SER A 314 -0.67 2.84 -17.94
C SER A 314 0.25 3.83 -17.21
N GLU A 315 -0.34 4.89 -16.66
CA GLU A 315 0.36 5.89 -15.86
C GLU A 315 1.03 5.27 -14.63
N VAL A 316 2.16 5.88 -14.23
CA VAL A 316 2.87 5.51 -13.00
C VAL A 316 2.04 5.93 -11.79
N LYS A 317 1.74 4.98 -10.90
CA LYS A 317 0.98 5.20 -9.66
C LYS A 317 1.84 5.04 -8.41
N TYR A 318 1.29 5.36 -7.24
CA TYR A 318 1.86 5.10 -5.92
C TYR A 318 3.11 5.89 -5.56
N ARG A 319 3.23 7.13 -6.05
CA ARG A 319 4.26 8.05 -5.55
C ARG A 319 4.08 8.31 -4.05
N THR A 320 5.19 8.38 -3.32
CA THR A 320 5.22 8.65 -1.87
C THR A 320 4.65 10.04 -1.55
N PHE A 321 5.23 11.09 -2.13
CA PHE A 321 4.83 12.48 -1.90
C PHE A 321 4.07 13.07 -3.09
N THR A 322 2.74 13.16 -2.94
CA THR A 322 1.88 13.89 -3.89
C THR A 322 1.96 15.40 -3.64
N PRO A 323 1.61 16.25 -4.63
CA PRO A 323 1.58 17.69 -4.45
C PRO A 323 0.75 18.12 -3.22
N SER A 324 -0.45 17.57 -3.05
CA SER A 324 -1.33 17.89 -1.91
C SER A 324 -0.74 17.45 -0.57
N LEU A 325 -0.08 16.30 -0.50
CA LEU A 325 0.61 15.86 0.72
C LEU A 325 1.79 16.79 1.06
N MET A 326 2.59 17.18 0.06
CA MET A 326 3.68 18.12 0.28
C MET A 326 3.18 19.49 0.73
N GLU A 327 2.08 19.98 0.16
CA GLU A 327 1.44 21.23 0.57
C GLU A 327 0.95 21.19 2.02
N TYR A 328 0.30 20.09 2.41
CA TYR A 328 -0.12 19.86 3.79
C TYR A 328 1.07 19.86 4.76
N ILE A 329 2.13 19.09 4.47
CA ILE A 329 3.32 19.00 5.33
C ILE A 329 4.07 20.33 5.40
N ASN A 330 4.18 21.07 4.29
CA ASN A 330 4.75 22.41 4.28
C ASN A 330 3.97 23.37 5.19
N THR A 331 2.64 23.36 5.08
CA THR A 331 1.76 24.19 5.91
C THR A 331 1.92 23.82 7.38
N TYR A 332 1.90 22.53 7.70
CA TYR A 332 2.04 22.03 9.07
C TYR A 332 3.42 22.35 9.69
N SER A 333 4.51 22.12 8.95
CA SER A 333 5.87 22.44 9.40
C SER A 333 6.11 23.95 9.56
N SER A 334 5.50 24.80 8.73
CA SER A 334 5.61 26.26 8.86
C SER A 334 5.07 26.80 10.19
N LYS A 335 4.15 26.04 10.81
CA LYS A 335 3.50 26.37 12.09
C LYS A 335 4.19 25.72 13.30
N GLY A 336 5.26 24.96 13.09
CA GLY A 336 6.04 24.35 14.16
C GLY A 336 5.60 22.94 14.57
N GLY A 337 4.82 22.25 13.73
CA GLY A 337 4.31 20.90 14.02
C GLY A 337 5.39 19.81 14.16
N ASN A 338 5.00 18.63 14.65
CA ASN A 338 5.90 17.48 14.79
C ASN A 338 5.57 16.41 13.75
N ILE A 339 6.53 16.03 12.91
CA ILE A 339 6.30 15.14 11.78
C ILE A 339 7.06 13.83 11.98
N LEU A 340 6.35 12.71 11.95
CA LEU A 340 6.90 11.37 11.84
C LEU A 340 6.63 10.83 10.43
N VAL A 341 7.66 10.32 9.77
CA VAL A 341 7.55 9.60 8.48
C VAL A 341 8.28 8.27 8.61
N SER A 342 7.64 7.17 8.21
CA SER A 342 8.29 5.86 8.18
C SER A 342 7.89 5.05 6.95
N GLY A 343 8.85 4.36 6.35
CA GLY A 343 8.65 3.49 5.19
C GLY A 343 9.96 3.00 4.59
N SER A 344 9.90 1.96 3.75
CA SER A 344 11.08 1.37 3.12
C SER A 344 11.61 2.18 1.94
N ASN A 345 10.77 3.02 1.33
CA ASN A 345 11.07 3.73 0.08
C ASN A 345 10.87 5.25 0.21
N VAL A 346 11.06 5.81 1.42
CA VAL A 346 10.88 7.24 1.71
C VAL A 346 11.79 8.15 0.87
N ALA A 347 12.87 7.61 0.31
CA ALA A 347 13.89 8.32 -0.43
C ALA A 347 14.10 7.72 -1.83
N THR A 348 14.18 6.40 -1.99
CA THR A 348 14.33 5.76 -3.31
C THR A 348 13.27 6.24 -4.31
N ASP A 349 12.01 6.43 -3.87
CA ASP A 349 10.95 6.92 -4.76
C ASP A 349 11.23 8.33 -5.35
N LEU A 350 12.02 9.16 -4.67
CA LEU A 350 12.28 10.56 -5.05
C LEU A 350 13.55 10.71 -5.88
N TRP A 351 14.56 9.85 -5.64
CA TRP A 351 15.88 9.94 -6.26
C TRP A 351 16.18 8.85 -7.28
N ASP A 352 15.58 7.67 -7.15
CA ASP A 352 15.89 6.48 -7.98
C ASP A 352 14.63 5.70 -8.32
N SER A 353 13.77 6.34 -9.11
CA SER A 353 12.44 5.83 -9.45
C SER A 353 12.09 6.06 -10.92
N HIS A 354 10.91 5.62 -11.34
CA HIS A 354 10.45 5.76 -12.73
C HIS A 354 10.41 7.22 -13.20
N THR A 355 9.96 8.11 -12.34
CA THR A 355 10.05 9.56 -12.55
C THR A 355 10.69 10.19 -11.33
N THR A 356 11.67 11.06 -11.56
CA THR A 356 12.37 11.82 -10.52
C THR A 356 12.10 13.30 -10.73
N ASP A 357 11.73 13.99 -9.66
CA ASP A 357 11.39 15.42 -9.69
C ASP A 357 12.19 16.17 -8.62
N THR A 358 12.91 17.21 -9.03
CA THR A 358 13.69 18.06 -8.12
C THR A 358 12.82 18.72 -7.06
N THR A 359 11.53 18.95 -7.33
CA THR A 359 10.58 19.48 -6.33
C THR A 359 10.45 18.55 -5.13
N THR A 360 10.27 17.25 -5.36
CA THR A 360 10.16 16.25 -4.28
C THR A 360 11.48 16.07 -3.54
N GLN A 361 12.62 16.12 -4.24
CA GLN A 361 13.95 16.04 -3.64
C GLN A 361 14.25 17.27 -2.77
N HIS A 362 13.88 18.47 -3.25
CA HIS A 362 13.98 19.70 -2.48
C HIS A 362 13.03 19.71 -1.29
N PHE A 363 11.82 19.18 -1.43
CA PHE A 363 10.90 19.00 -0.31
C PHE A 363 11.52 18.11 0.78
N ALA A 364 12.02 16.92 0.43
CA ALA A 364 12.70 16.03 1.38
C ALA A 364 13.91 16.71 2.04
N THR A 365 14.76 17.38 1.26
CA THR A 365 15.97 18.04 1.76
C THR A 365 15.66 19.26 2.65
N ASN A 366 14.70 20.09 2.24
CA ASN A 366 14.45 21.39 2.88
C ASN A 366 13.39 21.34 3.97
N VAL A 367 12.45 20.39 3.90
CA VAL A 367 11.31 20.25 4.82
C VAL A 367 11.48 19.02 5.71
N LEU A 368 11.76 17.85 5.17
CA LEU A 368 11.93 16.65 6.00
C LEU A 368 13.35 16.48 6.55
N LYS A 369 14.31 17.25 6.03
CA LYS A 369 15.70 17.37 6.49
C LYS A 369 16.52 16.09 6.34
N TYR A 370 16.31 15.38 5.23
CA TYR A 370 17.14 14.24 4.83
C TYR A 370 17.53 14.28 3.34
N VAL A 371 18.59 13.54 3.00
CA VAL A 371 19.00 13.21 1.64
C VAL A 371 19.11 11.71 1.47
N TRP A 372 18.89 11.22 0.27
CA TRP A 372 19.04 9.79 -0.05
C TRP A 372 20.51 9.38 -0.03
N ARG A 373 20.78 8.22 0.57
CA ARG A 373 22.10 7.59 0.52
C ARG A 373 22.13 6.41 -0.43
N THR A 374 21.22 5.46 -0.25
CA THR A 374 21.17 4.23 -1.05
C THR A 374 19.86 3.49 -0.81
N ASN A 375 19.43 2.73 -1.82
CA ASN A 375 18.40 1.69 -1.69
C ASN A 375 19.03 0.42 -1.06
N GLN A 376 18.23 -0.54 -0.59
CA GLN A 376 18.69 -1.83 -0.06
C GLN A 376 19.74 -1.65 1.05
N ALA A 377 19.48 -0.70 1.94
CA ALA A 377 20.42 -0.28 2.96
C ALA A 377 20.65 -1.32 4.07
N SER A 378 19.86 -2.41 4.11
CA SER A 378 20.09 -3.55 5.01
C SER A 378 19.58 -4.84 4.39
N ARG A 379 20.32 -5.94 4.61
CA ARG A 379 19.86 -7.30 4.25
C ARG A 379 19.28 -8.06 5.44
N THR A 380 19.62 -7.64 6.66
CA THR A 380 19.25 -8.34 7.90
C THR A 380 18.00 -7.78 8.57
N GLY A 381 17.65 -6.51 8.31
CA GLY A 381 16.51 -5.85 8.96
C GLY A 381 16.76 -5.51 10.44
N GLU A 382 18.02 -5.49 10.86
CA GLU A 382 18.44 -5.17 12.23
C GLU A 382 18.87 -3.70 12.33
N VAL A 383 18.39 -2.99 13.35
CA VAL A 383 18.63 -1.55 13.56
C VAL A 383 19.17 -1.31 14.97
N LYS A 384 20.16 -0.44 15.09
CA LYS A 384 20.74 0.01 16.37
C LYS A 384 20.80 1.52 16.45
N ALA A 385 20.74 2.06 17.66
CA ALA A 385 20.93 3.49 17.89
C ALA A 385 22.30 3.97 17.40
N ALA A 386 22.31 5.18 16.83
CA ALA A 386 23.52 5.92 16.55
C ALA A 386 23.82 6.91 17.68
N LYS A 387 25.07 7.37 17.81
CA LYS A 387 25.39 8.48 18.70
C LYS A 387 24.63 9.74 18.23
N ASN A 388 23.69 10.21 19.05
CA ASN A 388 22.82 11.33 18.73
C ASN A 388 22.62 12.22 19.98
N PRO A 389 22.28 13.52 19.81
CA PRO A 389 22.07 14.44 20.93
C PRO A 389 20.67 14.34 21.56
N PHE A 390 19.78 13.50 21.04
CA PHE A 390 18.35 13.48 21.37
C PHE A 390 17.94 12.33 22.31
N GLY A 391 18.87 11.44 22.65
CA GLY A 391 18.65 10.36 23.60
C GLY A 391 17.97 9.11 23.00
N PHE A 392 17.99 8.93 21.68
CA PHE A 392 17.58 7.65 21.09
C PHE A 392 18.60 6.57 21.44
N ASP A 393 18.17 5.53 22.16
CA ASP A 393 19.01 4.41 22.60
C ASP A 393 18.20 3.10 22.59
N LEU A 394 17.88 2.64 21.37
CA LEU A 394 17.09 1.42 21.13
C LEU A 394 17.77 0.54 20.09
N SER A 395 17.47 -0.76 20.13
CA SER A 395 17.81 -1.73 19.08
C SER A 395 16.58 -2.53 18.69
N LEU A 396 16.33 -2.63 17.40
CA LEU A 396 15.07 -3.09 16.81
C LEU A 396 15.36 -4.06 15.67
N SER A 397 14.37 -4.87 15.32
CA SER A 397 14.38 -5.64 14.09
C SER A 397 13.02 -5.63 13.44
N PHE A 398 12.99 -5.66 12.11
CA PHE A 398 11.75 -5.63 11.32
C PHE A 398 11.67 -6.80 10.34
N TYR A 399 10.45 -7.10 9.89
CA TYR A 399 10.21 -8.13 8.88
C TYR A 399 10.74 -7.67 7.52
N ASN A 400 11.83 -8.27 7.06
CA ASN A 400 12.49 -7.97 5.80
C ASN A 400 12.47 -9.16 4.81
N GLU A 401 11.83 -10.26 5.18
CA GLU A 401 11.67 -11.46 4.34
C GLU A 401 10.18 -11.85 4.26
N PRO A 402 9.76 -12.54 3.17
CA PRO A 402 8.38 -13.00 3.00
C PRO A 402 7.91 -13.84 4.19
N ASN A 403 6.72 -13.55 4.71
CA ASN A 403 6.17 -14.17 5.91
C ASN A 403 4.63 -14.02 5.93
N PRO A 404 3.89 -14.75 6.78
CA PRO A 404 2.43 -14.68 6.84
C PRO A 404 1.86 -13.59 7.75
N VAL A 405 2.69 -12.76 8.37
CA VAL A 405 2.27 -11.79 9.42
C VAL A 405 2.11 -10.38 8.86
N VAL A 406 3.11 -9.86 8.16
CA VAL A 406 3.14 -8.52 7.57
C VAL A 406 4.00 -8.53 6.30
N TYR A 407 3.74 -7.60 5.37
CA TYR A 407 4.57 -7.46 4.18
C TYR A 407 6.07 -7.35 4.54
N SER A 408 6.95 -7.84 3.67
CA SER A 408 8.40 -7.72 3.84
C SER A 408 8.89 -6.33 3.46
N ALA A 409 9.73 -5.73 4.31
CA ALA A 409 10.52 -4.54 3.97
C ALA A 409 11.91 -4.96 3.47
N GLU A 410 11.99 -5.61 2.30
CA GLU A 410 13.24 -6.22 1.82
C GLU A 410 14.32 -5.22 1.39
N SER A 411 13.92 -4.04 0.94
CA SER A 411 14.80 -3.00 0.40
C SER A 411 14.61 -1.69 1.15
N PRO A 412 15.00 -1.62 2.43
CA PRO A 412 14.82 -0.42 3.23
C PRO A 412 15.79 0.69 2.77
N ASP A 413 15.38 1.94 2.97
CA ASP A 413 16.13 3.10 2.51
C ASP A 413 17.24 3.50 3.49
N GLY A 414 18.37 3.94 2.93
CA GLY A 414 19.40 4.66 3.66
C GLY A 414 19.18 6.16 3.52
N VAL A 415 18.96 6.86 4.64
CA VAL A 415 18.72 8.31 4.67
C VAL A 415 19.72 9.04 5.55
N GLU A 416 20.31 10.11 5.04
CA GLU A 416 21.32 10.91 5.77
C GLU A 416 20.78 12.30 6.13
N PRO A 417 21.24 12.89 7.26
CA PRO A 417 20.80 14.23 7.67
C PRO A 417 21.09 15.31 6.63
N ALA A 418 20.14 16.21 6.41
CA ALA A 418 20.32 17.40 5.60
C ALA A 418 20.25 18.69 6.42
N GLY A 419 21.30 19.50 6.33
CA GLY A 419 21.39 20.80 7.01
C GLY A 419 21.74 20.69 8.50
N ALA A 420 21.81 21.86 9.16
CA ALA A 420 22.09 21.95 10.58
C ALA A 420 20.92 21.42 11.43
N ASN A 421 21.24 20.93 12.63
CA ASN A 421 20.29 20.38 13.61
C ASN A 421 19.54 19.11 13.16
N SER A 422 19.97 18.47 12.09
CA SER A 422 19.54 17.12 11.68
C SER A 422 20.63 16.11 12.02
N PHE A 423 20.28 14.98 12.62
CA PHE A 423 21.23 13.95 13.06
C PHE A 423 20.72 12.54 12.77
N THR A 424 21.63 11.63 12.42
CA THR A 424 21.35 10.20 12.37
C THR A 424 21.00 9.71 13.77
N ILE A 425 19.84 9.09 13.93
CA ILE A 425 19.37 8.53 15.21
C ILE A 425 19.48 7.00 15.23
N PHE A 426 19.43 6.36 14.07
CA PHE A 426 19.51 4.90 13.91
C PHE A 426 20.42 4.50 12.76
N ARG A 427 21.03 3.32 12.86
CA ARG A 427 21.82 2.70 11.80
C ARG A 427 21.42 1.24 11.61
N TYR A 428 21.49 0.77 10.38
CA TYR A 428 21.41 -0.66 10.10
C TYR A 428 22.63 -1.37 10.69
N SER A 429 22.40 -2.47 11.40
CA SER A 429 23.40 -3.12 12.23
C SER A 429 24.47 -3.86 11.40
N ASP A 430 24.10 -4.33 10.21
CA ASP A 430 24.94 -5.11 9.30
C ASP A 430 26.00 -4.28 8.57
N ASN A 431 25.76 -3.00 8.32
CA ASN A 431 26.69 -2.16 7.54
C ASN A 431 26.89 -0.72 8.03
N ASN A 432 26.22 -0.32 9.13
CA ASN A 432 26.24 1.04 9.70
C ASN A 432 25.65 2.15 8.81
N ILE A 433 24.93 1.84 7.73
CA ILE A 433 24.21 2.85 6.95
C ILE A 433 23.13 3.49 7.82
N SER A 434 22.90 4.79 7.64
CA SER A 434 21.92 5.56 8.41
C SER A 434 20.49 5.06 8.10
N ALA A 435 19.79 4.58 9.12
CA ALA A 435 18.45 4.00 9.03
C ALA A 435 17.33 5.00 9.38
N GLY A 436 17.71 6.17 9.92
CA GLY A 436 16.76 7.21 10.25
C GLY A 436 17.44 8.45 10.81
N ILE A 437 16.76 9.58 10.64
CA ILE A 437 17.23 10.89 11.09
C ILE A 437 16.18 11.57 11.96
N ALA A 438 16.64 12.49 12.81
CA ALA A 438 15.79 13.44 13.52
C ALA A 438 16.32 14.85 13.32
N TYR A 439 15.40 15.79 13.10
CA TYR A 439 15.67 17.21 12.98
C TYR A 439 14.91 18.01 14.03
N LYS A 440 15.62 18.93 14.69
CA LYS A 440 15.06 19.88 15.66
C LYS A 440 15.28 21.33 15.21
N GLY A 441 14.20 22.09 15.09
CA GLY A 441 14.28 23.48 14.64
C GLY A 441 13.00 24.26 14.88
N LYS A 442 12.53 25.01 13.88
CA LYS A 442 11.24 25.73 13.95
C LYS A 442 10.05 24.76 14.09
N TYR A 443 10.24 23.55 13.61
CA TYR A 443 9.39 22.36 13.73
C TYR A 443 10.33 21.18 13.96
N ASN A 444 9.77 20.01 14.25
CA ASN A 444 10.55 18.78 14.41
C ASN A 444 10.15 17.75 13.36
N SER A 445 11.12 16.98 12.87
CA SER A 445 10.85 15.82 12.01
C SER A 445 11.66 14.60 12.43
N VAL A 446 11.06 13.42 12.29
CA VAL A 446 11.73 12.12 12.35
C VAL A 446 11.39 11.38 11.07
N VAL A 447 12.41 10.89 10.38
CA VAL A 447 12.25 10.09 9.15
C VAL A 447 12.99 8.78 9.33
N LEU A 448 12.27 7.67 9.18
CA LEU A 448 12.81 6.31 9.24
C LEU A 448 12.78 5.67 7.85
N GLY A 449 13.90 5.08 7.44
CA GLY A 449 14.03 4.32 6.19
C GLY A 449 13.49 2.88 6.26
N PHE A 450 12.74 2.57 7.32
CA PHE A 450 12.02 1.33 7.50
C PHE A 450 10.62 1.62 8.09
N PRO A 451 9.61 0.78 7.83
CA PRO A 451 8.26 0.97 8.35
C PRO A 451 8.13 0.53 9.81
N ILE A 452 7.46 1.33 10.65
CA ILE A 452 7.26 1.03 12.07
C ILE A 452 6.38 -0.21 12.26
N GLU A 453 5.33 -0.35 11.44
CA GLU A 453 4.38 -1.46 11.46
C GLU A 453 5.01 -2.83 11.14
N THR A 454 6.26 -2.84 10.64
CA THR A 454 7.02 -4.07 10.38
C THR A 454 7.97 -4.47 11.51
N VAL A 455 8.07 -3.69 12.59
CA VAL A 455 8.90 -4.02 13.75
C VAL A 455 8.36 -5.30 14.41
N LYS A 456 9.24 -6.30 14.59
CA LYS A 456 8.84 -7.66 15.02
C LYS A 456 8.29 -7.73 16.44
N ASP A 457 8.82 -6.90 17.34
CA ASP A 457 8.48 -6.88 18.76
C ASP A 457 7.61 -5.67 19.07
N ASN A 458 6.36 -5.93 19.48
CA ASN A 458 5.38 -4.90 19.81
C ASN A 458 5.82 -3.97 20.96
N ALA A 459 6.56 -4.48 21.94
CA ALA A 459 7.08 -3.65 23.03
C ALA A 459 8.13 -2.68 22.51
N LYS A 460 9.05 -3.16 21.67
CA LYS A 460 10.05 -2.34 21.00
C LYS A 460 9.47 -1.33 20.01
N MET A 461 8.41 -1.72 19.30
CA MET A 461 7.65 -0.82 18.43
C MET A 461 7.05 0.34 19.24
N LYS A 462 6.47 0.03 20.41
CA LYS A 462 6.00 1.06 21.36
C LYS A 462 7.14 1.93 21.89
N ASP A 463 8.26 1.35 22.30
CA ASP A 463 9.43 2.08 22.80
C ASP A 463 9.98 3.06 21.75
N LEU A 464 10.01 2.64 20.48
CA LEU A 464 10.41 3.50 19.36
C LEU A 464 9.52 4.75 19.27
N VAL A 465 8.20 4.57 19.22
CA VAL A 465 7.25 5.69 19.14
C VAL A 465 7.33 6.56 20.41
N GLU A 466 7.50 5.95 21.59
CA GLU A 466 7.67 6.70 22.84
C GLU A 466 8.93 7.57 22.84
N SER A 467 10.06 7.07 22.33
CA SER A 467 11.29 7.84 22.15
C SER A 467 11.12 9.00 21.17
N ILE A 468 10.35 8.81 20.09
CA ILE A 468 10.02 9.86 19.12
C ILE A 468 9.16 10.95 19.78
N ILE A 469 8.13 10.56 20.54
CA ILE A 469 7.28 11.51 21.28
C ILE A 469 8.10 12.27 22.33
N LYS A 470 9.02 11.60 23.04
CA LYS A 470 9.93 12.26 23.98
C LYS A 470 10.77 13.31 23.26
N PHE A 471 11.32 13.00 22.09
CA PHE A 471 12.06 13.95 21.26
C PHE A 471 11.21 15.17 20.87
N PHE A 472 9.96 14.97 20.44
CA PHE A 472 9.06 16.06 20.06
C PHE A 472 8.69 17.01 21.22
N LYS A 473 8.86 16.57 22.48
CA LYS A 473 8.60 17.39 23.68
C LYS A 473 9.83 18.15 24.20
N GLN A 474 11.02 17.90 23.66
CA GLN A 474 12.28 18.48 24.15
C GLN A 474 12.48 19.94 23.75
#